data_AF-A0A954JNQ7-F1
#
_entry.id   AF-A0A954JNQ7-F1
#
_cell.length_a   1.000
_cell.length_b   1.000
_cell.length_c   1.000
_cell.angle_alpha   90.00
_cell.angle_beta   90.00
_cell.angle_gamma   90.00
#
_symmetry.space_group_name_H-M   'P 1'
#
loop_
_entity.id
_entity.type
_entity.pdbx_description
1 polymer ?
#
loop_
_entity_poly.entity_id
_entity_poly.type
_entity_poly.pdbx_seq_one_letter_code
_entity_poly.pdbx_strand_id
1 'polypeptide(L)'
;MIQHDNSDLEDEGHPSDPWVSLGFQQLRDGEFEDALETAKKVEELRASAAFEIAAQAHANLGDPEAAIQVLERGVREAPNAWPNWQLLGNLYADAGRFDEAEDAYRDALQCSHVWAESIHLNQAILKGQQGNHEKALKALEAIQDEDLQLEIASARMNALYCLGRMDDALALADSVLDSVPHTASDEDAWYFISVVDMRIRMEQGAAPEEVREKALALLAEYPENDQVLALIRDTRAERSRDSKYYRIVIQGNSHDQPAEAEGFYVPYDVVAESEEEALGFIEELEAVHGFDHLEIEESEVLTERVRDPKGLYRAGTRVYFGDDE
;
A
#
# COMPACT_ATOMS: atom_id res chain seq x y z
N MET A 1 -7.36 -2.05 19.40
CA MET A 1 -8.41 -1.12 19.91
C MET A 1 -7.75 0.23 20.17
N ILE A 2 -7.44 0.96 19.09
CA ILE A 2 -7.04 2.37 19.13
C ILE A 2 -8.21 3.06 18.44
N GLN A 3 -9.04 3.70 19.24
CA GLN A 3 -10.15 4.49 18.75
C GLN A 3 -9.53 5.73 18.11
N HIS A 4 -9.84 5.96 16.82
CA HIS A 4 -9.80 7.32 16.31
C HIS A 4 -10.82 8.10 17.14
N ASP A 5 -10.33 8.87 18.09
CA ASP A 5 -11.11 9.94 18.69
C ASP A 5 -11.11 11.08 17.67
N ASN A 6 -11.88 10.90 16.60
CA ASN A 6 -12.24 11.92 15.62
C ASN A 6 -13.26 12.91 16.21
N SER A 7 -13.21 13.14 17.53
CA SER A 7 -14.23 13.91 18.25
C SER A 7 -14.09 15.43 18.14
N ASP A 8 -13.08 15.94 17.44
CA ASP A 8 -12.88 17.40 17.30
C ASP A 8 -13.11 17.94 15.87
N LEU A 9 -13.71 17.15 14.97
CA LEU A 9 -14.32 17.64 13.72
C LEU A 9 -15.85 17.65 13.85
N GLU A 10 -16.37 18.33 14.87
CA GLU A 10 -17.77 18.76 14.91
C GLU A 10 -17.98 19.91 13.89
N ASP A 11 -17.94 19.58 12.60
CA ASP A 11 -18.40 20.45 11.53
C ASP A 11 -19.87 20.14 11.21
N GLU A 12 -20.67 21.18 10.99
CA GLU A 12 -22.13 21.14 10.92
C GLU A 12 -22.64 20.23 9.79
N GLY A 13 -22.85 18.94 10.07
CA GLY A 13 -23.49 18.01 9.12
C GLY A 13 -23.34 16.50 9.35
N HIS A 14 -22.45 16.05 10.24
CA HIS A 14 -22.20 14.62 10.43
C HIS A 14 -22.55 14.14 11.85
N PRO A 15 -23.72 13.53 12.11
CA PRO A 15 -23.68 12.40 13.03
C PRO A 15 -22.83 11.30 12.36
N SER A 16 -22.06 10.53 13.11
CA SER A 16 -21.33 9.36 12.58
C SER A 16 -22.34 8.39 11.95
N ASP A 17 -22.63 8.57 10.66
CA ASP A 17 -23.64 7.78 10.01
C ASP A 17 -23.11 6.36 9.88
N PRO A 18 -23.79 5.34 10.43
CA PRO A 18 -23.33 3.98 10.38
C PRO A 18 -22.99 3.52 8.96
N TRP A 19 -23.66 4.07 7.93
CA TRP A 19 -23.37 3.76 6.53
C TRP A 19 -22.06 4.36 6.04
N VAL A 20 -21.70 5.57 6.48
CA VAL A 20 -20.41 6.17 6.13
C VAL A 20 -19.28 5.35 6.76
N SER A 21 -19.39 5.05 8.06
CA SER A 21 -18.40 4.22 8.75
C SER A 21 -18.30 2.81 8.16
N LEU A 22 -19.42 2.20 7.80
CA LEU A 22 -19.44 0.90 7.14
C LEU A 22 -18.75 0.96 5.78
N GLY A 23 -19.05 1.96 4.95
CA GLY A 23 -18.46 2.06 3.61
C GLY A 23 -16.93 2.20 3.65
N PHE A 24 -16.40 3.01 4.56
CA PHE A 24 -14.95 3.10 4.75
C PHE A 24 -14.34 1.83 5.34
N GLN A 25 -15.07 1.11 6.20
CA GLN A 25 -14.60 -0.16 6.72
C GLN A 25 -14.55 -1.23 5.62
N GLN A 26 -15.56 -1.31 4.77
CA GLN A 26 -15.59 -2.22 3.62
C GLN A 26 -14.45 -1.94 2.64
N LEU A 27 -14.12 -0.67 2.40
CA LEU A 27 -12.93 -0.31 1.60
C LEU A 27 -11.64 -0.85 2.22
N ARG A 28 -11.48 -0.73 3.55
CA ARG A 28 -10.30 -1.25 4.26
C ARG A 28 -10.24 -2.78 4.23
N ASP A 29 -11.39 -3.43 4.29
CA ASP A 29 -11.50 -4.89 4.28
C ASP A 29 -11.41 -5.49 2.86
N GLY A 30 -11.28 -4.64 1.83
CA GLY A 30 -11.20 -5.06 0.43
C GLY A 30 -12.55 -5.46 -0.19
N GLU A 31 -13.66 -5.21 0.52
CA GLU A 31 -15.03 -5.53 0.11
C GLU A 31 -15.57 -4.43 -0.84
N PHE A 32 -14.90 -4.23 -1.97
CA PHE A 32 -15.15 -3.06 -2.84
C PHE A 32 -16.54 -3.04 -3.47
N GLU A 33 -17.08 -4.19 -3.88
CA GLU A 33 -18.45 -4.29 -4.39
C GLU A 33 -19.49 -3.91 -3.34
N ASP A 34 -19.30 -4.36 -2.09
CA ASP A 34 -20.21 -4.02 -1.00
C ASP A 34 -20.07 -2.54 -0.62
N ALA A 35 -18.86 -1.99 -0.67
CA ALA A 35 -18.62 -0.56 -0.52
C ALA A 35 -19.38 0.28 -1.58
N LEU A 36 -19.48 -0.19 -2.83
CA LEU A 36 -20.29 0.47 -3.87
C LEU A 36 -21.79 0.43 -3.56
N GLU A 37 -22.29 -0.65 -2.96
CA GLU A 37 -23.69 -0.71 -2.51
C GLU A 37 -23.94 0.24 -1.34
N THR A 38 -23.02 0.28 -0.39
CA THR A 38 -23.08 1.20 0.75
C THR A 38 -22.99 2.65 0.30
N ALA A 39 -22.12 2.99 -0.67
CA ALA A 39 -22.02 4.32 -1.24
C ALA A 39 -23.36 4.83 -1.79
N LYS A 40 -24.17 3.97 -2.44
CA LYS A 40 -25.52 4.35 -2.91
C LYS A 40 -26.43 4.73 -1.74
N LYS A 41 -26.37 4.00 -0.63
CA LYS A 41 -27.13 4.35 0.59
C LYS A 41 -26.66 5.68 1.18
N VAL A 42 -25.35 5.92 1.21
CA VAL A 42 -24.78 7.20 1.66
C VAL A 42 -25.20 8.35 0.73
N GLU A 43 -25.31 8.11 -0.57
CA GLU A 43 -25.78 9.10 -1.56
C GLU A 43 -27.27 9.44 -1.34
N GLU A 44 -28.11 8.45 -1.00
CA GLU A 44 -29.52 8.68 -0.61
C GLU A 44 -29.66 9.57 0.64
N LEU A 45 -28.67 9.50 1.54
CA LEU A 45 -28.57 10.37 2.73
C LEU A 45 -28.00 11.76 2.39
N ARG A 46 -27.63 11.99 1.12
CA ARG A 46 -27.04 13.23 0.61
C ARG A 46 -25.71 13.60 1.28
N ALA A 47 -24.98 12.61 1.77
CA ALA A 47 -23.65 12.82 2.31
C ALA A 47 -22.60 12.76 1.19
N SER A 48 -21.71 13.76 1.14
CA SER A 48 -20.65 13.86 0.12
C SER A 48 -19.65 12.71 0.17
N ALA A 49 -19.54 12.02 1.32
CA ALA A 49 -18.71 10.82 1.49
C ALA A 49 -19.11 9.68 0.54
N ALA A 50 -20.33 9.68 -0.01
CA ALA A 50 -20.74 8.68 -1.01
C ALA A 50 -19.82 8.67 -2.24
N PHE A 51 -19.39 9.85 -2.69
CA PHE A 51 -18.53 9.98 -3.87
C PHE A 51 -17.12 9.48 -3.57
N GLU A 52 -16.60 9.79 -2.39
CA GLU A 52 -15.31 9.29 -1.92
C GLU A 52 -15.30 7.75 -1.83
N ILE A 53 -16.31 7.17 -1.17
CA ILE A 53 -16.41 5.72 -1.00
C ILE A 53 -16.51 5.03 -2.37
N ALA A 54 -17.39 5.51 -3.24
CA ALA A 54 -17.58 4.92 -4.56
C ALA A 54 -16.33 5.05 -5.45
N ALA A 55 -15.63 6.18 -5.40
CA ALA A 55 -14.44 6.40 -6.19
C ALA A 55 -13.28 5.49 -5.75
N GLN A 56 -13.05 5.36 -4.45
CA GLN A 56 -12.03 4.44 -3.92
C GLN A 56 -12.35 2.98 -4.29
N ALA A 57 -13.62 2.57 -4.19
CA ALA A 57 -14.03 1.23 -4.60
C ALA A 57 -13.79 0.98 -6.09
N HIS A 58 -14.18 1.92 -6.97
CA HIS A 58 -13.92 1.81 -8.40
C HIS A 58 -12.43 1.74 -8.75
N ALA A 59 -11.60 2.56 -8.11
CA ALA A 59 -10.15 2.55 -8.32
C ALA A 59 -9.53 1.20 -7.94
N ASN A 60 -9.92 0.63 -6.78
CA ASN A 60 -9.45 -0.66 -6.32
C ASN A 60 -9.97 -1.85 -7.16
N LEU A 61 -11.15 -1.71 -7.78
CA LEU A 61 -11.67 -2.66 -8.76
C LEU A 61 -10.98 -2.56 -10.14
N GLY A 62 -9.98 -1.69 -10.28
CA GLY A 62 -9.22 -1.51 -11.52
C GLY A 62 -9.93 -0.63 -12.57
N ASP A 63 -10.90 0.20 -12.15
CA ASP A 63 -11.60 1.16 -13.01
C ASP A 63 -11.36 2.62 -12.54
N PRO A 64 -10.13 3.15 -12.70
CA PRO A 64 -9.80 4.52 -12.27
C PRO A 64 -10.56 5.59 -13.07
N GLU A 65 -10.99 5.29 -14.30
CA GLU A 65 -11.76 6.24 -15.11
C GLU A 65 -13.19 6.39 -14.56
N ALA A 66 -13.83 5.29 -14.12
CA ALA A 66 -15.09 5.38 -13.39
C ALA A 66 -14.94 6.15 -12.08
N ALA A 67 -13.84 5.94 -11.34
CA ALA A 67 -13.55 6.68 -10.11
C ALA A 67 -13.45 8.20 -10.36
N ILE A 68 -12.75 8.61 -11.42
CA ILE A 68 -12.68 10.02 -11.84
C ILE A 68 -14.07 10.56 -12.16
N GLN A 69 -14.88 9.86 -12.95
CA GLN A 69 -16.24 10.31 -13.31
C GLN A 69 -17.15 10.49 -12.09
N VAL A 70 -17.04 9.58 -11.10
CA VAL A 70 -17.76 9.67 -9.83
C VAL A 70 -17.36 10.94 -9.07
N LEU A 71 -16.06 11.25 -8.98
CA LEU A 71 -15.60 12.45 -8.28
C LEU A 71 -15.87 13.73 -9.06
N GLU A 72 -15.77 13.74 -10.39
CA GLU A 72 -16.19 14.88 -11.22
C GLU A 72 -17.68 15.22 -11.04
N ARG A 73 -18.51 14.21 -10.77
CA ARG A 73 -19.90 14.41 -10.32
C ARG A 73 -19.93 14.92 -8.88
N GLY A 74 -19.19 14.28 -7.98
CA GLY A 74 -19.14 14.62 -6.55
C GLY A 74 -18.73 16.06 -6.28
N VAL A 75 -17.71 16.58 -6.96
CA VAL A 75 -17.25 17.97 -6.80
C VAL A 75 -18.20 19.00 -7.41
N ARG A 76 -19.06 18.59 -8.37
CA ARG A 76 -20.14 19.46 -8.87
C ARG A 76 -21.35 19.50 -7.94
N GLU A 77 -21.66 18.38 -7.29
CA GLU A 77 -22.82 18.26 -6.39
C GLU A 77 -22.50 18.73 -4.96
N ALA A 78 -21.27 18.53 -4.50
CA ALA A 78 -20.75 18.92 -3.20
C ALA A 78 -19.40 19.67 -3.34
N PRO A 79 -19.40 20.90 -3.89
CA PRO A 79 -18.16 21.63 -4.21
C PRO A 79 -17.33 22.05 -2.99
N ASN A 80 -17.86 21.93 -1.78
CA ASN A 80 -17.17 22.26 -0.53
C ASN A 80 -16.61 21.02 0.20
N ALA A 81 -16.73 19.83 -0.39
CA ALA A 81 -16.15 18.60 0.16
C ALA A 81 -14.70 18.46 -0.32
N TRP A 82 -13.75 18.99 0.44
CA TRP A 82 -12.32 18.92 0.09
C TRP A 82 -11.78 17.50 -0.13
N PRO A 83 -12.24 16.42 0.56
CA PRO A 83 -11.74 15.07 0.30
C PRO A 83 -12.02 14.62 -1.14
N ASN A 84 -13.16 15.00 -1.70
CA ASN A 84 -13.51 14.67 -3.09
C ASN A 84 -12.58 15.37 -4.08
N TRP A 85 -12.23 16.63 -3.83
CA TRP A 85 -11.26 17.36 -4.66
C TRP A 85 -9.85 16.80 -4.52
N GLN A 86 -9.42 16.46 -3.30
CA GLN A 86 -8.12 15.81 -3.07
C GLN A 86 -8.01 14.51 -3.83
N LEU A 87 -8.99 13.62 -3.68
CA LEU A 87 -8.97 12.31 -4.33
C LEU A 87 -9.06 12.44 -5.86
N LEU A 88 -9.81 13.43 -6.37
CA LEU A 88 -9.85 13.72 -7.80
C LEU A 88 -8.47 14.18 -8.31
N GLY A 89 -7.79 15.04 -7.55
CA GLY A 89 -6.43 15.47 -7.84
C GLY A 89 -5.44 14.30 -7.87
N ASN A 90 -5.54 13.38 -6.91
CA ASN A 90 -4.71 12.17 -6.86
C ASN A 90 -4.93 11.28 -8.09
N LEU A 91 -6.19 11.00 -8.44
CA LEU A 91 -6.50 10.17 -9.62
C LEU A 91 -6.07 10.83 -10.94
N TYR A 92 -6.19 12.15 -11.05
CA TYR A 92 -5.64 12.87 -12.20
C TYR A 92 -4.11 12.79 -12.24
N ALA A 93 -3.43 12.91 -11.10
CA ALA A 93 -1.98 12.79 -11.01
C ALA A 93 -1.51 11.40 -11.47
N ASP A 94 -2.18 10.34 -10.99
CA ASP A 94 -1.90 8.95 -11.39
C ASP A 94 -2.18 8.69 -12.88
N ALA A 95 -3.18 9.36 -13.45
CA ALA A 95 -3.46 9.34 -14.88
C ALA A 95 -2.49 10.20 -15.73
N GLY A 96 -1.52 10.90 -15.12
CA GLY A 96 -0.61 11.82 -15.79
C GLY A 96 -1.24 13.14 -16.23
N ARG A 97 -2.47 13.42 -15.77
CA ARG A 97 -3.26 14.64 -16.03
C ARG A 97 -2.87 15.73 -15.03
N PHE A 98 -1.61 16.14 -15.09
CA PHE A 98 -0.99 16.96 -14.03
C PHE A 98 -1.59 18.36 -13.87
N ASP A 99 -2.00 19.00 -14.96
CA ASP A 99 -2.63 20.33 -14.90
C ASP A 99 -4.00 20.24 -14.20
N GLU A 100 -4.77 19.20 -14.48
CA GLU A 100 -6.07 18.96 -13.85
C GLU A 100 -5.92 18.56 -12.38
N ALA A 101 -4.86 17.83 -12.03
CA ALA A 101 -4.51 17.54 -10.64
C ALA A 101 -4.21 18.83 -9.85
N GLU A 102 -3.40 19.74 -10.43
CA GLU A 102 -3.08 21.03 -9.80
C GLU A 102 -4.33 21.90 -9.62
N ASP A 103 -5.23 21.89 -10.60
CA ASP A 103 -6.53 22.56 -10.52
C ASP A 103 -7.41 22.00 -9.40
N ALA A 104 -7.52 20.68 -9.29
CA ALA A 104 -8.31 20.01 -8.24
C ALA A 104 -7.76 20.30 -6.83
N TYR A 105 -6.44 20.23 -6.64
CA TYR A 105 -5.82 20.60 -5.34
C TYR A 105 -6.01 22.07 -4.99
N ARG A 106 -5.95 22.96 -5.99
CA ARG A 106 -6.22 24.39 -5.76
C ARG A 106 -7.66 24.60 -5.31
N ASP A 107 -8.62 23.89 -5.91
CA ASP A 107 -10.03 23.98 -5.55
C ASP A 107 -10.30 23.36 -4.16
N ALA A 108 -9.64 22.26 -3.80
CA ALA A 108 -9.67 21.69 -2.45
C ALA A 108 -9.27 22.72 -1.37
N LEU A 109 -8.21 23.50 -1.63
CA LEU A 109 -7.73 24.56 -0.73
C LEU A 109 -8.70 25.75 -0.60
N GLN A 110 -9.73 25.84 -1.44
CA GLN A 110 -10.80 26.84 -1.30
C GLN A 110 -11.96 26.37 -0.42
N CYS A 111 -12.03 25.08 -0.08
CA CYS A 111 -13.09 24.54 0.75
C CYS A 111 -12.96 24.97 2.22
N SER A 112 -14.08 25.02 2.94
CA SER A 112 -14.05 25.21 4.39
C SER A 112 -13.52 23.96 5.10
N HIS A 113 -12.82 24.17 6.22
CA HIS A 113 -12.27 23.09 7.06
C HIS A 113 -11.38 22.10 6.30
N VAL A 114 -10.70 22.59 5.25
CA VAL A 114 -9.69 21.82 4.52
C VAL A 114 -8.51 21.50 5.43
N TRP A 115 -8.04 20.25 5.36
CA TRP A 115 -6.74 19.88 5.88
C TRP A 115 -5.66 20.28 4.89
N ALA A 116 -5.20 21.53 5.00
CA ALA A 116 -4.33 22.16 4.01
C ALA A 116 -2.98 21.42 3.86
N GLU A 117 -2.44 20.91 4.96
CA GLU A 117 -1.19 20.16 5.01
C GLU A 117 -1.25 18.88 4.16
N SER A 118 -2.37 18.15 4.19
CA SER A 118 -2.60 16.98 3.34
C SER A 118 -2.63 17.35 1.84
N ILE A 119 -3.26 18.48 1.50
CA ILE A 119 -3.26 18.98 0.11
C ILE A 119 -1.86 19.43 -0.33
N HIS A 120 -1.11 20.10 0.55
CA HIS A 120 0.25 20.54 0.26
C HIS A 120 1.22 19.37 0.08
N LEU A 121 1.05 18.29 0.85
CA LEU A 121 1.77 17.05 0.68
C LEU A 121 1.52 16.47 -0.73
N ASN A 122 0.26 16.34 -1.14
CA ASN A 122 -0.10 15.83 -2.46
C ASN A 122 0.43 16.72 -3.60
N GLN A 123 0.38 18.05 -3.45
CA GLN A 123 1.00 18.97 -4.41
C GLN A 123 2.53 18.81 -4.50
N ALA A 124 3.19 18.47 -3.40
CA ALA A 124 4.63 18.21 -3.40
C ALA A 124 4.97 16.87 -4.08
N ILE A 125 4.16 15.84 -3.84
CA ILE A 125 4.25 14.54 -4.54
C ILE A 125 4.07 14.72 -6.04
N LEU A 126 3.05 15.49 -6.48
CA LEU A 126 2.81 15.82 -7.88
C LEU A 126 4.04 16.48 -8.54
N LYS A 127 4.71 17.41 -7.84
CA LYS A 127 5.97 18.01 -8.34
C LYS A 127 7.05 16.95 -8.54
N GLY A 128 7.14 15.97 -7.65
CA GLY A 128 8.04 14.83 -7.78
C GLY A 128 7.72 13.97 -9.00
N GLN A 129 6.44 13.66 -9.24
CA GLN A 129 5.98 12.91 -10.42
C GLN A 129 6.28 13.66 -11.74
N GLN A 130 6.23 14.98 -11.73
CA GLN A 130 6.66 15.83 -12.86
C GLN A 130 8.19 15.89 -13.05
N GLY A 131 8.98 15.18 -12.22
CA GLY A 131 10.44 15.18 -12.23
C GLY A 131 11.09 16.39 -11.55
N ASN A 132 10.30 17.26 -10.90
CA ASN A 132 10.80 18.45 -10.21
C ASN A 132 11.20 18.14 -8.75
N HIS A 133 12.09 17.17 -8.54
CA HIS A 133 12.41 16.61 -7.22
C HIS A 133 12.98 17.63 -6.23
N GLU A 134 13.79 18.62 -6.64
CA GLU A 134 14.26 19.67 -5.72
C GLU A 134 13.10 20.57 -5.24
N LYS A 135 12.12 20.85 -6.11
CA LYS A 135 10.94 21.64 -5.72
C LYS A 135 10.01 20.85 -4.81
N ALA A 136 9.87 19.54 -5.06
CA ALA A 136 9.13 18.63 -4.20
C ALA A 136 9.75 18.60 -2.80
N LEU A 137 11.05 18.34 -2.71
CA LEU A 137 11.78 18.27 -1.43
C LEU A 137 11.64 19.57 -0.62
N LYS A 138 11.84 20.73 -1.26
CA LYS A 138 11.68 22.03 -0.59
C LYS A 138 10.24 22.27 -0.11
N ALA A 139 9.24 21.81 -0.86
CA ALA A 139 7.84 21.94 -0.45
C ALA A 139 7.54 21.04 0.76
N LEU A 140 8.02 19.79 0.75
CA LEU A 140 7.86 18.83 1.85
C LEU A 140 8.53 19.32 3.14
N GLU A 141 9.71 19.92 3.06
CA GLU A 141 10.42 20.51 4.21
C GLU A 141 9.63 21.66 4.88
N ALA A 142 8.71 22.29 4.16
CA ALA A 142 7.88 23.37 4.68
C ALA A 142 6.59 22.88 5.36
N ILE A 143 6.23 21.60 5.20
CA ILE A 143 5.06 20.99 5.84
C ILE A 143 5.46 20.56 7.25
N GLN A 144 4.68 20.95 8.25
CA GLN A 144 4.88 20.58 9.65
C GLN A 144 3.53 20.08 10.18
N ASP A 145 3.36 18.77 10.13
CA ASP A 145 2.15 18.08 10.56
C ASP A 145 2.54 16.79 11.27
N GLU A 146 2.06 16.60 12.50
CA GLU A 146 2.39 15.42 13.31
C GLU A 146 1.67 14.17 12.81
N ASP A 147 0.51 14.33 12.18
CA ASP A 147 -0.31 13.23 11.67
C ASP A 147 0.16 12.75 10.29
N LEU A 148 1.04 13.50 9.60
CA LEU A 148 1.58 13.15 8.27
C LEU A 148 3.09 12.87 8.28
N GLN A 149 3.69 12.58 9.44
CA GLN A 149 5.15 12.48 9.57
C GLN A 149 5.75 11.40 8.65
N LEU A 150 5.12 10.23 8.57
CA LEU A 150 5.62 9.12 7.76
C LEU A 150 5.41 9.37 6.27
N GLU A 151 4.28 9.95 5.87
CA GLU A 151 3.97 10.27 4.48
C GLU A 151 4.86 11.40 3.96
N ILE A 152 5.12 12.41 4.78
CA ILE A 152 6.10 13.46 4.46
C ILE A 152 7.50 12.84 4.35
N ALA A 153 7.88 11.97 5.29
CA ALA A 153 9.18 11.31 5.26
C ALA A 153 9.36 10.41 4.03
N SER A 154 8.36 9.60 3.67
CA SER A 154 8.39 8.71 2.51
C SER A 154 8.52 9.52 1.21
N ALA A 155 7.74 10.59 1.05
CA ALA A 155 7.83 11.48 -0.10
C ALA A 155 9.21 12.19 -0.18
N ARG A 156 9.78 12.59 0.96
CA ARG A 156 11.12 13.19 1.02
C ARG A 156 12.19 12.17 0.66
N MET A 157 12.09 10.93 1.16
CA MET A 157 13.02 9.86 0.81
C MET A 157 12.99 9.55 -0.68
N ASN A 158 11.80 9.46 -1.29
CA ASN A 158 11.68 9.28 -2.73
C ASN A 158 12.37 10.43 -3.50
N ALA A 159 12.11 11.68 -3.11
CA ALA A 159 12.75 12.83 -3.74
C ALA A 159 14.28 12.82 -3.58
N LEU A 160 14.80 12.48 -2.39
CA LEU A 160 16.24 12.39 -2.13
C LEU A 160 16.89 11.26 -2.94
N TYR A 161 16.24 10.10 -3.04
CA TYR A 161 16.68 8.98 -3.86
C TYR A 161 16.78 9.37 -5.33
N CYS A 162 15.75 9.99 -5.91
CA CYS A 162 15.77 10.47 -7.30
C CYS A 162 16.84 11.54 -7.56
N LEU A 163 17.20 12.34 -6.54
CA LEU A 163 18.27 13.33 -6.62
C LEU A 163 19.68 12.73 -6.42
N GLY A 164 19.78 11.44 -6.08
CA GLY A 164 21.05 10.79 -5.74
C GLY A 164 21.64 11.24 -4.40
N ARG A 165 20.84 11.88 -3.54
CA ARG A 165 21.26 12.40 -2.22
C ARG A 165 21.13 11.29 -1.17
N MET A 166 21.87 10.21 -1.36
CA MET A 166 21.73 8.97 -0.57
C MET A 166 22.05 9.16 0.91
N ASP A 167 23.08 9.94 1.25
CA ASP A 167 23.45 10.19 2.65
C ASP A 167 22.34 10.94 3.41
N ASP A 168 21.66 11.87 2.75
CA ASP A 168 20.52 12.60 3.34
C ASP A 168 19.30 11.69 3.51
N ALA A 169 19.07 10.77 2.56
CA ALA A 169 17.98 9.80 2.63
C ALA A 169 18.18 8.82 3.79
N LEU A 170 19.41 8.31 3.98
CA LEU A 170 19.74 7.45 5.12
C LEU A 170 19.61 8.18 6.46
N ALA A 171 20.10 9.42 6.55
CA ALA A 171 19.95 10.22 7.77
C ALA A 171 18.48 10.49 8.12
N LEU A 172 17.63 10.65 7.10
CA LEU A 172 16.18 10.76 7.29
C LEU A 172 15.57 9.44 7.76
N ALA A 173 15.93 8.31 7.13
CA ALA A 173 15.45 6.99 7.54
C ALA A 173 15.85 6.65 8.99
N ASP A 174 17.12 6.85 9.35
CA ASP A 174 17.63 6.66 10.72
C ASP A 174 16.82 7.49 11.73
N SER A 175 16.50 8.75 11.39
CA SER A 175 15.71 9.61 12.27
C SER A 175 14.26 9.13 12.41
N VAL A 176 13.65 8.62 11.35
CA VAL A 176 12.21 8.30 11.32
C VAL A 176 11.94 6.93 11.90
N LEU A 177 12.66 5.90 11.44
CA LEU A 177 12.45 4.51 11.85
C LEU A 177 12.68 4.28 13.35
N ASP A 178 13.56 5.06 13.98
CA ASP A 178 13.86 4.94 15.42
C ASP A 178 12.88 5.72 16.32
N SER A 179 12.18 6.73 15.80
CA SER A 179 11.54 7.75 16.66
C SER A 179 10.07 8.04 16.35
N VAL A 180 9.58 7.70 15.17
CA VAL A 180 8.19 7.92 14.78
C VAL A 180 7.43 6.62 15.00
N PRO A 181 6.48 6.57 15.96
CA PRO A 181 5.57 5.44 16.08
C PRO A 181 4.75 5.32 14.80
N HIS A 182 4.59 4.10 14.29
CA HIS A 182 3.66 3.82 13.20
C HIS A 182 2.47 3.02 13.72
N THR A 183 1.39 3.05 12.95
CA THR A 183 0.17 2.27 13.14
C THR A 183 -0.09 1.46 11.87
N ALA A 184 -1.28 0.85 11.76
CA ALA A 184 -1.69 0.19 10.53
C ALA A 184 -2.13 1.16 9.42
N SER A 185 -2.47 2.43 9.74
CA SER A 185 -2.96 3.37 8.71
C SER A 185 -1.86 4.02 7.88
N ASP A 186 -0.63 4.00 8.39
CA ASP A 186 0.58 4.63 7.84
C ASP A 186 1.69 3.60 7.58
N GLU A 187 1.34 2.31 7.65
CA GLU A 187 2.26 1.18 7.48
C GLU A 187 2.92 1.18 6.10
N ASP A 188 2.18 1.54 5.04
CA ASP A 188 2.72 1.64 3.68
C ASP A 188 3.87 2.65 3.58
N ALA A 189 3.73 3.81 4.24
CA ALA A 189 4.77 4.84 4.24
C ALA A 189 6.00 4.35 5.00
N TRP A 190 5.79 3.66 6.12
CA TRP A 190 6.86 3.08 6.93
C TRP A 190 7.61 1.94 6.20
N TYR A 191 6.88 1.05 5.52
CA TYR A 191 7.47 -0.01 4.68
C TYR A 191 8.26 0.57 3.52
N PHE A 192 7.72 1.59 2.85
CA PHE A 192 8.44 2.28 1.78
C PHE A 192 9.77 2.85 2.28
N ILE A 193 9.76 3.55 3.43
CA ILE A 193 10.96 4.09 4.06
C ILE A 193 11.96 2.97 4.36
N SER A 194 11.52 1.89 5.00
CA SER A 194 12.35 0.73 5.35
C SER A 194 12.98 0.07 4.12
N VAL A 195 12.19 -0.15 3.05
CA VAL A 195 12.66 -0.76 1.82
C VAL A 195 13.68 0.14 1.12
N VAL A 196 13.41 1.44 1.02
CA VAL A 196 14.34 2.39 0.38
C VAL A 196 15.64 2.51 1.19
N ASP A 197 15.58 2.58 2.51
CA ASP A 197 16.76 2.57 3.39
C ASP A 197 17.63 1.33 3.12
N MET A 198 17.03 0.14 3.17
CA MET A 198 17.73 -1.12 2.95
C MET A 198 18.34 -1.21 1.55
N ARG A 199 17.64 -0.71 0.51
CA ARG A 199 18.18 -0.62 -0.86
C ARG A 199 19.40 0.28 -0.92
N ILE A 200 19.33 1.48 -0.34
CA ILE A 200 20.46 2.41 -0.34
C ILE A 200 21.66 1.81 0.41
N ARG A 201 21.44 1.18 1.56
CA ARG A 201 22.53 0.51 2.30
C ARG A 201 23.16 -0.62 1.50
N MET A 202 22.35 -1.41 0.79
CA MET A 202 22.84 -2.45 -0.12
C MET A 202 23.70 -1.86 -1.25
N GLU A 203 23.27 -0.75 -1.86
CA GLU A 203 24.04 0.00 -2.85
C GLU A 203 25.38 0.55 -2.27
N GLN A 204 25.39 0.90 -0.98
CA GLN A 204 26.59 1.36 -0.26
C GLN A 204 27.47 0.20 0.28
N GLY A 205 27.11 -1.06 0.00
CA GLY A 205 27.95 -2.23 0.28
C GLY A 205 27.51 -3.07 1.49
N ALA A 206 26.31 -2.88 2.03
CA ALA A 206 25.74 -3.83 2.97
C ALA A 206 25.61 -5.23 2.33
N ALA A 207 25.83 -6.27 3.11
CA ALA A 207 25.76 -7.64 2.61
C ALA A 207 24.30 -7.97 2.21
N PRO A 208 24.04 -8.52 1.01
CA PRO A 208 22.68 -8.85 0.59
C PRO A 208 21.97 -9.81 1.55
N GLU A 209 22.71 -10.71 2.19
CA GLU A 209 22.22 -11.65 3.20
C GLU A 209 21.66 -10.93 4.45
N GLU A 210 22.34 -9.87 4.92
CA GLU A 210 21.87 -9.07 6.06
C GLU A 210 20.59 -8.30 5.71
N VAL A 211 20.54 -7.77 4.49
CA VAL A 211 19.34 -7.09 3.98
C VAL A 211 18.18 -8.06 3.84
N ARG A 212 18.45 -9.28 3.37
CA ARG A 212 17.43 -10.33 3.22
C ARG A 212 16.84 -10.75 4.55
N GLU A 213 17.68 -10.94 5.57
CA GLU A 213 17.22 -11.26 6.93
C GLU A 213 16.28 -10.18 7.48
N LYS A 214 16.64 -8.90 7.35
CA LYS A 214 15.80 -7.78 7.78
C LYS A 214 14.50 -7.68 6.98
N ALA A 215 14.54 -7.89 5.67
CA ALA A 215 13.36 -7.87 4.81
C ALA A 215 12.41 -9.04 5.12
N LEU A 216 12.91 -10.22 5.46
CA LEU A 216 12.09 -11.35 5.89
C LEU A 216 11.42 -11.09 7.24
N ALA A 217 12.14 -10.50 8.20
CA ALA A 217 11.56 -10.10 9.48
C ALA A 217 10.42 -9.10 9.30
N LEU A 218 10.54 -8.21 8.31
CA LEU A 218 9.53 -7.23 7.94
C LEU A 218 8.24 -7.87 7.38
N LEU A 219 8.37 -8.96 6.63
CA LEU A 219 7.22 -9.73 6.10
C LEU A 219 6.53 -10.61 7.14
N ALA A 220 7.17 -10.89 8.28
CA ALA A 220 6.56 -11.68 9.35
C ALA A 220 5.25 -11.05 9.87
N GLU A 221 5.13 -9.73 9.77
CA GLU A 221 3.93 -8.99 10.14
C GLU A 221 2.94 -8.89 8.97
N TYR A 222 3.42 -8.72 7.74
CA TYR A 222 2.60 -8.49 6.53
C TYR A 222 3.16 -9.25 5.33
N PRO A 223 2.84 -10.54 5.18
CA PRO A 223 3.46 -11.42 4.18
C PRO A 223 3.15 -11.02 2.73
N GLU A 224 2.13 -10.19 2.52
CA GLU A 224 1.63 -9.79 1.20
C GLU A 224 2.31 -8.51 0.65
N ASN A 225 3.27 -7.91 1.35
CA ASN A 225 3.87 -6.64 0.91
C ASN A 225 4.80 -6.80 -0.31
N ASP A 226 4.31 -6.40 -1.47
CA ASP A 226 5.01 -6.51 -2.77
C ASP A 226 6.36 -5.79 -2.82
N GLN A 227 6.51 -4.65 -2.12
CA GLN A 227 7.77 -3.89 -2.11
C GLN A 227 8.87 -4.63 -1.37
N VAL A 228 8.51 -5.28 -0.26
CA VAL A 228 9.43 -6.08 0.54
C VAL A 228 9.78 -7.38 -0.18
N LEU A 229 8.80 -8.04 -0.80
CA LEU A 229 9.05 -9.19 -1.69
C LEU A 229 10.02 -8.81 -2.82
N ALA A 230 9.86 -7.63 -3.42
CA ALA A 230 10.78 -7.12 -4.44
C ALA A 230 12.19 -6.91 -3.91
N LEU A 231 12.35 -6.37 -2.70
CA LEU A 231 13.65 -6.23 -2.07
C LEU A 231 14.34 -7.58 -1.86
N ILE A 232 13.62 -8.60 -1.36
CA ILE A 232 14.16 -9.96 -1.18
C ILE A 232 14.67 -10.52 -2.51
N ARG A 233 13.90 -10.39 -3.60
CA ARG A 233 14.33 -10.80 -4.94
C ARG A 233 15.63 -10.08 -5.37
N ASP A 234 15.73 -8.79 -5.09
CA ASP A 234 16.90 -7.97 -5.44
C ASP A 234 18.16 -8.37 -4.64
N THR A 235 18.02 -8.86 -3.41
CA THR A 235 19.18 -9.36 -2.64
C THR A 235 19.85 -10.57 -3.28
N ARG A 236 19.10 -11.37 -4.03
CA ARG A 236 19.62 -12.55 -4.74
C ARG A 236 20.12 -12.19 -6.13
N ALA A 237 19.37 -11.32 -6.83
CA ALA A 237 19.61 -10.92 -8.22
C ALA A 237 19.76 -12.10 -9.21
N GLU A 238 19.23 -13.27 -8.87
CA GLU A 238 19.32 -14.48 -9.69
C GLU A 238 18.31 -14.43 -10.84
N ARG A 239 18.77 -14.73 -12.06
CA ARG A 239 17.94 -14.77 -13.26
C ARG A 239 18.30 -15.99 -14.08
N SER A 240 17.31 -16.66 -14.66
CA SER A 240 17.55 -17.83 -15.49
C SER A 240 16.66 -17.84 -16.73
N ARG A 241 17.20 -18.42 -17.81
CA ARG A 241 16.43 -18.60 -19.04
C ARG A 241 15.40 -19.71 -18.93
N ASP A 242 15.60 -20.61 -17.98
CA ASP A 242 14.74 -21.76 -17.74
C ASP A 242 13.65 -21.43 -16.69
N SER A 243 13.64 -20.19 -16.18
CA SER A 243 12.66 -19.73 -15.20
C SER A 243 11.25 -19.63 -15.78
N LYS A 244 10.31 -20.13 -14.99
CA LYS A 244 8.87 -20.09 -15.24
C LYS A 244 8.20 -19.32 -14.11
N TYR A 245 7.02 -18.78 -14.41
CA TYR A 245 6.13 -18.17 -13.44
C TYR A 245 5.10 -19.21 -13.02
N TYR A 246 5.25 -19.67 -11.79
CA TYR A 246 4.38 -20.63 -11.15
C TYR A 246 3.31 -19.92 -10.34
N ARG A 247 2.12 -20.51 -10.32
CA ARG A 247 1.17 -20.37 -9.22
C ARG A 247 1.19 -21.66 -8.43
N ILE A 248 1.55 -21.58 -7.16
CA ILE A 248 1.66 -22.72 -6.25
C ILE A 248 0.70 -22.51 -5.09
N VAL A 249 -0.13 -23.50 -4.82
CA VAL A 249 -0.93 -23.56 -3.60
C VAL A 249 -0.21 -24.47 -2.62
N ILE A 250 0.16 -23.89 -1.48
CA ILE A 250 0.79 -24.62 -0.40
C ILE A 250 -0.26 -25.01 0.63
N GLN A 251 -0.24 -26.27 1.02
CA GLN A 251 -0.91 -26.76 2.21
C GLN A 251 0.10 -26.79 3.36
N GLY A 252 -0.32 -26.30 4.53
CA GLY A 252 0.54 -26.27 5.71
C GLY A 252 -0.23 -26.30 7.01
N ASN A 253 0.53 -26.53 8.09
CA ASN A 253 0.04 -26.50 9.46
C ASN A 253 0.96 -25.60 10.31
N SER A 254 0.37 -24.82 11.21
CA SER A 254 1.09 -23.91 12.11
C SER A 254 0.62 -24.05 13.56
N HIS A 255 1.48 -23.68 14.50
CA HIS A 255 1.11 -23.64 15.91
C HIS A 255 0.13 -22.49 16.26
N ASP A 256 0.08 -21.45 15.42
CA ASP A 256 -0.74 -20.26 15.64
C ASP A 256 -2.05 -20.28 14.83
N GLN A 257 -2.41 -21.41 14.20
CA GLN A 257 -3.67 -21.54 13.48
C GLN A 257 -4.89 -21.56 14.42
N PRO A 258 -6.09 -21.17 13.95
CA PRO A 258 -7.32 -21.30 14.72
C PRO A 258 -7.47 -22.73 15.27
N ALA A 259 -7.94 -22.87 16.51
CA ALA A 259 -8.01 -24.16 17.19
C ALA A 259 -8.87 -25.23 16.46
N GLU A 260 -9.79 -24.78 15.62
CA GLU A 260 -10.70 -25.61 14.83
C GLU A 260 -10.14 -25.92 13.42
N ALA A 261 -9.09 -25.23 13.00
CA ALA A 261 -8.45 -25.47 11.71
C ALA A 261 -7.56 -26.71 11.77
N GLU A 262 -7.74 -27.62 10.82
CA GLU A 262 -6.84 -28.74 10.60
C GLU A 262 -5.54 -28.29 9.91
N GLY A 263 -5.64 -27.30 9.04
CA GLY A 263 -4.52 -26.67 8.34
C GLY A 263 -4.97 -25.45 7.56
N PHE A 264 -4.13 -25.00 6.62
CA PHE A 264 -4.43 -23.89 5.73
C PHE A 264 -3.91 -24.12 4.31
N TYR A 265 -4.48 -23.36 3.38
CA TYR A 265 -3.97 -23.17 2.04
C TYR A 265 -3.51 -21.73 1.83
N VAL A 266 -2.40 -21.54 1.12
CA VAL A 266 -1.94 -20.22 0.68
C VAL A 266 -1.47 -20.28 -0.77
N PRO A 267 -1.99 -19.41 -1.66
CA PRO A 267 -1.47 -19.30 -3.01
C PRO A 267 -0.24 -18.37 -3.04
N TYR A 268 0.78 -18.79 -3.78
CA TYR A 268 1.97 -18.00 -4.08
C TYR A 268 2.15 -17.90 -5.58
N ASP A 269 2.57 -16.72 -6.06
CA ASP A 269 3.11 -16.60 -7.40
C ASP A 269 4.64 -16.50 -7.32
N VAL A 270 5.36 -17.35 -8.06
CA VAL A 270 6.82 -17.54 -7.90
C VAL A 270 7.52 -17.63 -9.24
N VAL A 271 8.67 -16.97 -9.41
CA VAL A 271 9.58 -17.22 -10.53
C VAL A 271 10.70 -18.17 -10.09
N ALA A 272 10.76 -19.36 -10.70
CA ALA A 272 11.73 -20.41 -10.39
C ALA A 272 11.97 -21.32 -11.61
N GLU A 273 13.02 -22.14 -11.60
CA GLU A 273 13.34 -23.15 -12.61
C GLU A 273 12.59 -24.47 -12.40
N SER A 274 12.21 -24.76 -11.15
CA SER A 274 11.51 -25.97 -10.74
C SER A 274 10.56 -25.71 -9.56
N GLU A 275 9.65 -26.65 -9.31
CA GLU A 275 8.77 -26.64 -8.13
C GLU A 275 9.57 -26.77 -6.83
N GLU A 276 10.66 -27.54 -6.83
CA GLU A 276 11.57 -27.67 -5.67
C GLU A 276 12.25 -26.33 -5.33
N GLU A 277 12.72 -25.58 -6.33
CA GLU A 277 13.29 -24.25 -6.10
C GLU A 277 12.21 -23.25 -5.65
N ALA A 278 11.02 -23.32 -6.24
CA ALA A 278 9.89 -22.47 -5.83
C ALA A 278 9.49 -22.73 -4.37
N LEU A 279 9.41 -24.00 -3.96
CA LEU A 279 9.13 -24.41 -2.59
C LEU A 279 10.19 -23.88 -1.63
N GLY A 280 11.48 -23.96 -1.99
CA GLY A 280 12.55 -23.39 -1.15
C GLY A 280 12.42 -21.88 -0.92
N PHE A 281 11.89 -21.12 -1.88
CA PHE A 281 11.62 -19.69 -1.69
C PHE A 281 10.43 -19.44 -0.75
N ILE A 282 9.39 -20.28 -0.85
CA ILE A 282 8.23 -20.24 0.05
C ILE A 282 8.67 -20.61 1.46
N GLU A 283 9.45 -21.68 1.63
CA GLU A 283 9.96 -22.13 2.92
C GLU A 283 10.79 -21.05 3.62
N GLU A 284 11.61 -20.28 2.89
CA GLU A 284 12.37 -19.16 3.49
C GLU A 284 11.44 -18.07 4.04
N LEU A 285 10.40 -17.70 3.30
CA LEU A 285 9.40 -16.73 3.77
C LEU A 285 8.59 -17.29 4.94
N GLU A 286 8.16 -18.52 4.85
CA GLU A 286 7.31 -19.13 5.87
C GLU A 286 8.09 -19.48 7.14
N ALA A 287 9.42 -19.66 7.08
CA ALA A 287 10.26 -19.90 8.24
C ALA A 287 10.15 -18.83 9.34
N VAL A 288 9.83 -17.57 9.00
CA VAL A 288 9.64 -16.52 10.02
C VAL A 288 8.35 -16.68 10.82
N HIS A 289 7.38 -17.46 10.33
CA HIS A 289 6.12 -17.74 11.03
C HIS A 289 6.09 -19.12 11.72
N GLY A 290 7.17 -19.91 11.66
CA GLY A 290 7.35 -21.09 12.50
C GLY A 290 6.46 -22.30 12.18
N PHE A 291 6.42 -22.73 10.92
CA PHE A 291 5.63 -23.91 10.50
C PHE A 291 6.30 -25.26 10.76
N ASP A 292 5.46 -26.28 10.94
CA ASP A 292 5.87 -27.68 11.13
C ASP A 292 6.09 -28.42 9.80
N HIS A 293 5.25 -28.14 8.80
CA HIS A 293 5.27 -28.79 7.49
C HIS A 293 4.59 -27.92 6.42
N LEU A 294 5.20 -27.90 5.23
CA LEU A 294 4.67 -27.29 4.02
C LEU A 294 4.75 -28.30 2.88
N GLU A 295 3.67 -28.48 2.14
CA GLU A 295 3.62 -29.32 0.95
C GLU A 295 2.91 -28.59 -0.21
N ILE A 296 3.32 -28.91 -1.44
CA ILE A 296 2.65 -28.41 -2.64
C ILE A 296 1.39 -29.23 -2.85
N GLU A 297 0.23 -28.58 -2.72
CA GLU A 297 -1.06 -29.19 -3.05
C GLU A 297 -1.36 -29.03 -4.55
N GLU A 298 -1.16 -27.82 -5.09
CA GLU A 298 -1.36 -27.51 -6.50
C GLU A 298 -0.20 -26.68 -7.06
N SER A 299 0.17 -26.94 -8.32
CA SER A 299 1.19 -26.19 -9.05
C SER A 299 0.78 -26.04 -10.51
N GLU A 300 0.71 -24.79 -10.97
CA GLU A 300 0.44 -24.43 -12.35
C GLU A 300 1.55 -23.53 -12.89
N VAL A 301 2.05 -23.83 -14.10
CA VAL A 301 2.92 -22.90 -14.84
C VAL A 301 2.04 -21.95 -15.64
N LEU A 302 1.99 -20.69 -15.23
CA LEU A 302 1.21 -19.65 -15.88
C LEU A 302 1.88 -19.14 -17.17
N THR A 303 3.20 -18.92 -17.13
CA THR A 303 3.97 -18.44 -18.29
C THR A 303 5.48 -18.64 -18.09
N GLU A 304 6.27 -18.47 -19.16
CA GLU A 304 7.73 -18.41 -19.06
C GLU A 304 8.17 -16.98 -18.74
N ARG A 305 9.09 -16.81 -17.76
CA ARG A 305 9.63 -15.49 -17.38
C ARG A 305 11.16 -15.50 -17.34
N VAL A 306 11.72 -15.64 -18.54
CA VAL A 306 13.15 -15.81 -18.87
C VAL A 306 14.07 -14.68 -18.37
N ARG A 307 13.54 -13.51 -18.01
CA ARG A 307 14.34 -12.34 -17.62
C ARG A 307 14.01 -11.82 -16.24
N ASP A 308 13.01 -12.36 -15.57
CA ASP A 308 12.55 -11.82 -14.30
C ASP A 308 13.48 -12.33 -13.19
N PRO A 309 13.74 -11.53 -12.14
CA PRO A 309 14.38 -12.02 -10.93
C PRO A 309 13.63 -13.23 -10.39
N LYS A 310 14.35 -14.28 -10.00
CA LYS A 310 13.76 -15.42 -9.29
C LYS A 310 13.27 -15.02 -7.90
N GLY A 311 12.27 -15.73 -7.39
CA GLY A 311 11.69 -15.52 -6.06
C GLY A 311 10.18 -15.35 -6.09
N LEU A 312 9.61 -15.09 -4.92
CA LEU A 312 8.18 -14.85 -4.71
C LEU A 312 7.78 -13.48 -5.28
N TYR A 313 6.71 -13.43 -6.06
CA TYR A 313 6.10 -12.20 -6.61
C TYR A 313 4.82 -11.82 -5.90
N ARG A 314 4.14 -12.80 -5.29
CA ARG A 314 2.93 -12.60 -4.51
C ARG A 314 2.86 -13.68 -3.45
N ALA A 315 2.46 -13.30 -2.25
CA ALA A 315 1.90 -14.19 -1.25
C ALA A 315 0.41 -13.85 -1.11
N GLY A 316 -0.45 -14.84 -1.12
CA GLY A 316 -1.88 -14.64 -0.86
C GLY A 316 -2.21 -14.78 0.61
N THR A 317 -3.49 -14.60 0.92
CA THR A 317 -4.02 -14.77 2.27
C THR A 317 -4.18 -16.24 2.61
N ARG A 318 -3.97 -16.58 3.89
CA ARG A 318 -4.18 -17.94 4.39
C ARG A 318 -5.68 -18.26 4.46
N VAL A 319 -6.08 -19.37 3.84
CA VAL A 319 -7.43 -19.91 3.91
C VAL A 319 -7.40 -21.17 4.78
N TYR A 320 -7.98 -21.10 5.97
CA TYR A 320 -8.04 -22.23 6.90
C TYR A 320 -9.14 -23.21 6.50
N PHE A 321 -8.89 -24.50 6.69
CA PHE A 321 -9.88 -25.56 6.53
C PHE A 321 -9.94 -26.44 7.78
N GLY A 322 -11.10 -27.04 8.01
CA GLY A 322 -11.35 -27.98 9.09
C GLY A 322 -12.72 -28.65 8.91
N ASP A 323 -13.05 -29.62 9.75
CA ASP A 323 -14.37 -30.26 9.73
C ASP A 323 -15.46 -29.23 10.09
N ASP A 324 -16.19 -28.75 9.07
CA ASP A 324 -17.43 -28.00 9.24
C ASP A 324 -18.51 -28.94 9.83
N GLU A 325 -18.86 -28.77 11.12
CA GLU A 325 -20.16 -29.23 11.66
C GLU A 325 -21.29 -28.25 11.32
#